data_AF-A0A0L9TSL9-F1
#
_entry.id   AF-A0A0L9TSL9-F1
#
_cell.length_a   1.000
_cell.length_b   1.000
_cell.length_c   1.000
_cell.angle_alpha   90.00
_cell.angle_beta   90.00
_cell.angle_gamma   90.00
#
_symmetry.space_group_name_H-M   'P 1'
#
loop_
_entity.id
_entity.type
_entity.pdbx_description
1 polymer ?
#
loop_
_entity_poly.entity_id
_entity_poly.type
_entity_poly.pdbx_seq_one_letter_code
_entity_poly.pdbx_strand_id
1 'polypeptide(L)'
;MSSGCKIRAIWILNNLDVVVFSRRFPVVEKRWRAACNAGNDSDQLFTSLPTNSDLTDAFLDRKHREGSARGFGIRKSNSTLGSDSWVDDPITRHVVGLYINKEEEDIKNLLWPLILHTKGLYSILILPMVEPRHLRAYARLCKRSDCGTALGMDDGLSSLLLDLPSVTGAFMVAHAIGDLITGDTVEPEVIVSAAPSVGGLFDSLTGSIGISSRAKPVTPPVASPSPSSTSVPGSVTADAPKIGSRPLDKDALRTFISSSMPFGTPLDLNYSNIFTIKANGFSATDLPPSDQKQPAWKPYLYKGKQRILFTIHETIHAALYDRDEIPDTISVSGQINCRADLEGLPDVSFPLGGLHKASLEVLSYHPCAQVSDQGLDKQGVMFSPPLGNFVLMRYQATCGLGPPLKGFYQLSMVSEDKGAFLFKLHLMEGYKAPLTMEFCTVTMPFPRRRIVSLDGTPSVGTVSTSEHSVEWKIVTSGRGLTGKSIEVTFPGTVKFAAWKNQRLSSSMSSFGIDGDEDSDNEAENASNMVNEEHLMEKMNKDLPPVDLEEPFCWQAYNYAKVSFKVVGASVSGIAVDPKSVGIYPAVKAPMEFSAQVTSGDYIMWNTLGKCPNVATIKS
;
A
#
# COMPACT_ATOMS: atom_id res chain seq x y z
N MET A 1 -15.68 -23.66 15.61
CA MET A 1 -14.61 -24.46 14.96
C MET A 1 -13.25 -23.95 15.42
N SER A 2 -12.16 -24.75 15.33
CA SER A 2 -10.79 -24.32 15.70
C SER A 2 -10.42 -22.98 15.04
N SER A 3 -10.01 -21.97 15.81
CA SER A 3 -9.88 -20.54 15.43
C SER A 3 -8.79 -20.17 14.41
N GLY A 4 -8.24 -21.13 13.67
CA GLY A 4 -7.17 -20.88 12.69
C GLY A 4 -7.69 -20.57 11.29
N CYS A 5 -7.03 -19.63 10.59
CA CYS A 5 -7.27 -19.37 9.17
C CYS A 5 -6.97 -20.62 8.32
N LYS A 6 -7.87 -20.97 7.40
CA LYS A 6 -7.67 -22.04 6.42
C LYS A 6 -8.07 -21.53 5.05
N ILE A 7 -7.30 -21.85 4.03
CA ILE A 7 -7.49 -21.40 2.65
C ILE A 7 -8.11 -22.53 1.84
N ARG A 8 -9.23 -22.27 1.15
CA ARG A 8 -9.89 -23.21 0.25
C ARG A 8 -9.23 -23.20 -1.13
N ALA A 9 -8.96 -22.01 -1.65
CA ALA A 9 -8.36 -21.83 -2.98
C ALA A 9 -7.67 -20.47 -3.14
N ILE A 10 -6.77 -20.42 -4.12
CA ILE A 10 -5.95 -19.27 -4.51
C ILE A 10 -6.01 -19.18 -6.03
N TRP A 11 -6.22 -17.98 -6.56
CA TRP A 11 -6.09 -17.68 -7.99
C TRP A 11 -5.27 -16.42 -8.18
N ILE A 12 -4.50 -16.38 -9.26
CA ILE A 12 -3.68 -15.23 -9.65
C ILE A 12 -3.99 -14.93 -11.10
N LEU A 13 -4.47 -13.72 -11.34
CA LEU A 13 -4.82 -13.20 -12.64
C LEU A 13 -3.77 -12.18 -13.07
N ASN A 14 -3.45 -12.15 -14.36
CA ASN A 14 -2.59 -11.10 -14.92
C ASN A 14 -3.40 -9.82 -15.19
N ASN A 15 -2.75 -8.82 -15.79
CA ASN A 15 -3.37 -7.55 -16.18
C ASN A 15 -4.42 -7.67 -17.30
N LEU A 16 -4.53 -8.84 -17.94
CA LEU A 16 -5.58 -9.19 -18.90
C LEU A 16 -6.71 -10.00 -18.24
N ASP A 17 -6.74 -10.06 -16.91
CA ASP A 17 -7.74 -10.77 -16.11
C ASP A 17 -7.81 -12.29 -16.40
N VAL A 18 -6.73 -12.89 -16.92
CA VAL A 18 -6.62 -14.33 -17.16
C VAL A 18 -5.94 -15.01 -15.99
N VAL A 19 -6.51 -16.09 -15.48
CA VAL A 19 -5.89 -16.92 -14.42
C VAL A 19 -4.58 -17.55 -14.93
N VAL A 20 -3.45 -17.04 -14.45
CA VAL A 20 -2.10 -17.54 -14.77
C VAL A 20 -1.59 -18.60 -13.79
N PHE A 21 -2.16 -18.63 -12.59
CA PHE A 21 -1.88 -19.62 -11.56
C PHE A 21 -3.11 -19.87 -10.68
N SER A 22 -3.35 -21.12 -10.29
CA SER A 22 -4.33 -21.45 -9.26
C SER A 22 -3.90 -22.62 -8.40
N ARG A 23 -4.31 -22.60 -7.13
CA ARG A 23 -4.09 -23.67 -6.16
C ARG A 23 -5.38 -23.92 -5.39
N ARG A 24 -5.83 -25.17 -5.37
CA ARG A 24 -6.98 -25.61 -4.56
C ARG A 24 -6.50 -26.48 -3.41
N PHE A 25 -7.19 -26.43 -2.27
CA PHE A 25 -6.89 -27.25 -1.09
C PHE A 25 -8.05 -28.21 -0.80
N PRO A 26 -8.03 -29.45 -1.36
CA PRO A 26 -9.14 -30.39 -1.29
C PRO A 26 -9.55 -30.75 0.15
N VAL A 27 -8.59 -30.77 1.08
CA VAL A 27 -8.83 -31.08 2.50
C VAL A 27 -9.73 -30.03 3.16
N VAL A 28 -9.44 -28.75 2.92
CA VAL A 28 -10.23 -27.62 3.46
C VAL A 28 -11.60 -27.59 2.79
N GLU A 29 -11.62 -27.77 1.47
CA GLU A 29 -12.84 -27.77 0.67
C GLU A 29 -13.81 -28.91 1.07
N LYS A 30 -13.30 -30.13 1.32
CA LYS A 30 -14.11 -31.25 1.80
C LYS A 30 -14.73 -30.96 3.17
N ARG A 31 -13.97 -30.32 4.08
CA ARG A 31 -14.47 -29.93 5.41
C ARG A 31 -15.55 -28.87 5.32
N TRP A 32 -15.37 -27.89 4.43
CA TRP A 32 -16.37 -26.85 4.21
C TRP A 32 -17.67 -27.44 3.64
N ARG A 33 -17.58 -28.32 2.63
CA ARG A 33 -18.75 -29.03 2.08
C ARG A 33 -19.49 -29.86 3.12
N ALA A 34 -18.77 -30.56 3.99
CA ALA A 34 -19.39 -31.30 5.09
C ALA A 34 -20.15 -30.37 6.07
N ALA A 35 -19.62 -29.17 6.32
CA ALA A 35 -20.30 -28.16 7.15
C ALA A 35 -21.55 -27.59 6.47
N CYS A 36 -21.55 -27.43 5.14
CA CYS A 36 -22.75 -27.03 4.39
C CYS A 36 -23.85 -28.10 4.50
N ASN A 37 -23.49 -29.38 4.30
CA ASN A 37 -24.45 -30.50 4.33
C ASN A 37 -25.03 -30.79 5.73
N ALA A 38 -24.39 -30.33 6.80
CA ALA A 38 -24.89 -30.49 8.16
C ALA A 38 -26.00 -29.47 8.51
N GLY A 39 -26.17 -28.41 7.72
CA GLY A 39 -27.28 -27.46 7.86
C GLY A 39 -28.50 -27.99 7.12
N ASN A 40 -29.61 -28.22 7.83
CA ASN A 40 -30.87 -28.77 7.29
C ASN A 40 -31.68 -27.80 6.40
N ASP A 41 -31.06 -26.77 5.83
CA ASP A 41 -31.77 -25.72 5.09
C ASP A 41 -31.76 -25.98 3.58
N SER A 42 -32.93 -25.80 2.95
CA SER A 42 -33.22 -26.08 1.53
C SER A 42 -32.65 -25.08 0.52
N ASP A 43 -31.96 -24.02 0.96
CA ASP A 43 -31.34 -23.03 0.08
C ASP A 43 -30.04 -23.58 -0.52
N GLN A 44 -30.15 -24.21 -1.68
CA GLN A 44 -29.04 -24.71 -2.49
C GLN A 44 -28.22 -23.54 -3.08
N LEU A 45 -27.35 -22.93 -2.28
CA LEU A 45 -26.43 -21.88 -2.74
C LEU A 45 -25.07 -22.41 -3.23
N PHE A 46 -24.84 -23.73 -3.24
CA PHE A 46 -23.46 -24.26 -3.23
C PHE A 46 -23.20 -25.43 -4.16
N THR A 47 -22.55 -25.13 -5.29
CA THR A 47 -21.79 -26.10 -6.06
C THR A 47 -20.29 -25.98 -5.78
N SER A 48 -19.52 -26.96 -6.27
CA SER A 48 -18.07 -27.07 -6.15
C SER A 48 -17.31 -25.79 -6.54
N LEU A 49 -16.05 -25.66 -6.05
CA LEU A 49 -15.13 -24.60 -6.51
C LEU A 49 -15.13 -24.48 -8.05
N PRO A 50 -15.15 -23.26 -8.61
CA PRO A 50 -15.27 -23.04 -10.05
C PRO A 50 -14.04 -23.55 -10.80
N THR A 51 -14.21 -23.75 -12.11
CA THR A 51 -13.08 -23.89 -13.02
C THR A 51 -12.32 -22.56 -13.14
N ASN A 52 -11.16 -22.55 -13.81
CA ASN A 52 -10.43 -21.30 -14.01
C ASN A 52 -11.16 -20.37 -15.01
N SER A 53 -11.87 -20.92 -16.00
CA SER A 53 -12.66 -20.13 -16.96
C SER A 53 -13.85 -19.48 -16.26
N ASP A 54 -14.65 -20.25 -15.50
CA ASP A 54 -15.83 -19.68 -14.84
C ASP A 54 -15.46 -18.55 -13.88
N LEU A 55 -14.29 -18.67 -13.21
CA LEU A 55 -13.78 -17.61 -12.34
C LEU A 55 -13.35 -16.37 -13.13
N THR A 56 -12.63 -16.54 -14.24
CA THR A 56 -12.23 -15.42 -15.10
C THR A 56 -13.47 -14.69 -15.63
N ASP A 57 -14.48 -15.42 -16.11
CA ASP A 57 -15.71 -14.84 -16.63
C ASP A 57 -16.48 -14.08 -15.56
N ALA A 58 -16.64 -14.67 -14.37
CA ALA A 58 -17.29 -14.00 -13.24
C ALA A 58 -16.52 -12.77 -12.74
N PHE A 59 -15.18 -12.81 -12.77
CA PHE A 59 -14.33 -11.68 -12.40
C PHE A 59 -14.43 -10.54 -13.42
N LEU A 60 -14.45 -10.86 -14.71
CA LEU A 60 -14.67 -9.90 -15.80
C LEU A 60 -16.06 -9.27 -15.73
N ASP A 61 -17.12 -10.08 -15.55
CA ASP A 61 -18.49 -9.59 -15.37
C ASP A 61 -18.58 -8.59 -14.20
N ARG A 62 -17.98 -8.94 -13.06
CA ARG A 62 -17.88 -8.03 -11.91
C ARG A 62 -17.21 -6.70 -12.29
N LYS A 63 -16.07 -6.74 -12.97
CA LYS A 63 -15.32 -5.54 -13.39
C LYS A 63 -16.12 -4.68 -14.37
N HIS A 64 -16.89 -5.28 -15.27
CA HIS A 64 -17.78 -4.59 -16.20
C HIS A 64 -18.94 -3.90 -15.49
N ARG A 65 -19.64 -4.60 -14.59
CA ARG A 65 -20.75 -4.02 -13.79
C ARG A 65 -20.33 -2.79 -12.99
N GLU A 66 -19.08 -2.72 -12.58
CA GLU A 66 -18.56 -1.64 -11.75
C GLU A 66 -17.97 -0.46 -12.54
N GLY A 67 -18.01 -0.47 -13.89
CA GLY A 67 -17.65 0.68 -14.73
C GLY A 67 -16.26 1.26 -14.44
N SER A 68 -15.28 0.37 -14.27
CA SER A 68 -13.91 0.52 -13.76
C SER A 68 -13.18 1.88 -13.96
N ALA A 69 -12.58 2.36 -12.86
CA ALA A 69 -11.13 2.54 -12.81
C ALA A 69 -10.55 1.72 -11.65
N ARG A 70 -10.44 0.40 -11.88
CA ARG A 70 -9.89 -0.70 -11.05
C ARG A 70 -10.85 -1.56 -10.20
N GLY A 71 -12.14 -1.67 -10.56
CA GLY A 71 -13.00 -2.80 -10.11
C GLY A 71 -13.31 -2.87 -8.61
N PHE A 72 -13.42 -1.70 -7.99
CA PHE A 72 -13.73 -1.53 -6.59
C PHE A 72 -15.25 -1.32 -6.43
N GLY A 73 -15.91 -2.17 -5.63
CA GLY A 73 -17.36 -2.20 -5.45
C GLY A 73 -17.91 -1.01 -4.67
N ILE A 74 -17.93 0.16 -5.31
CA ILE A 74 -18.58 1.38 -4.80
C ILE A 74 -19.99 1.45 -5.39
N ARG A 75 -20.97 1.83 -4.57
CA ARG A 75 -22.34 2.08 -5.01
C ARG A 75 -22.36 3.19 -6.06
N LYS A 76 -22.88 2.86 -7.23
CA LYS A 76 -23.16 3.80 -8.32
C LYS A 76 -24.67 3.83 -8.58
N SER A 77 -25.14 4.87 -9.26
CA SER A 77 -26.56 4.99 -9.68
C SER A 77 -27.04 3.82 -10.54
N ASN A 78 -26.12 3.11 -11.20
CA ASN A 78 -26.36 1.93 -12.01
C ASN A 78 -26.01 0.59 -11.32
N SER A 79 -25.66 0.59 -10.03
CA SER A 79 -25.34 -0.65 -9.30
C SER A 79 -26.56 -1.58 -9.24
N THR A 80 -26.38 -2.83 -9.66
CA THR A 80 -27.43 -3.84 -9.61
C THR A 80 -27.73 -4.25 -8.16
N LEU A 81 -29.01 -4.23 -7.80
CA LEU A 81 -29.55 -4.82 -6.57
C LEU A 81 -29.04 -6.26 -6.40
N GLY A 82 -28.51 -6.65 -5.23
CA GLY A 82 -27.96 -8.00 -5.03
C GLY A 82 -26.45 -8.12 -5.23
N SER A 83 -25.78 -7.12 -5.80
CA SER A 83 -24.34 -7.13 -6.03
C SER A 83 -23.54 -6.56 -4.85
N ASP A 84 -22.26 -6.90 -4.73
CA ASP A 84 -21.39 -6.34 -3.67
C ASP A 84 -21.24 -4.82 -3.78
N SER A 85 -21.34 -4.26 -5.00
CA SER A 85 -21.31 -2.81 -5.24
C SER A 85 -22.47 -2.07 -4.57
N TRP A 86 -23.50 -2.81 -4.15
CA TRP A 86 -24.65 -2.24 -3.49
C TRP A 86 -24.49 -2.14 -1.97
N VAL A 87 -23.38 -2.66 -1.42
CA VAL A 87 -22.96 -2.44 -0.03
C VAL A 87 -22.00 -1.24 0.01
N ASP A 88 -22.34 -0.21 0.78
CA ASP A 88 -21.57 1.04 0.84
C ASP A 88 -20.49 0.98 1.95
N ASP A 89 -19.45 0.14 1.73
CA ASP A 89 -18.36 -0.04 2.70
C ASP A 89 -16.99 -0.09 1.98
N PRO A 90 -16.00 0.76 2.35
CA PRO A 90 -14.66 0.72 1.75
C PRO A 90 -13.96 -0.64 1.78
N ILE A 91 -14.32 -1.54 2.69
CA ILE A 91 -13.73 -2.88 2.76
C ILE A 91 -14.13 -3.77 1.57
N THR A 92 -15.25 -3.49 0.89
CA THR A 92 -15.70 -4.21 -0.33
C THR A 92 -14.71 -4.07 -1.48
N ARG A 93 -13.78 -3.10 -1.39
CA ARG A 93 -12.65 -2.95 -2.34
C ARG A 93 -11.69 -4.13 -2.29
N HIS A 94 -11.63 -4.80 -1.15
CA HIS A 94 -10.66 -5.84 -0.87
C HIS A 94 -11.30 -7.17 -0.49
N VAL A 95 -12.56 -7.17 -0.04
CA VAL A 95 -13.34 -8.38 0.23
C VAL A 95 -14.53 -8.40 -0.72
N VAL A 96 -14.40 -9.16 -1.81
CA VAL A 96 -15.39 -9.21 -2.88
C VAL A 96 -16.18 -10.51 -2.88
N GLY A 97 -17.33 -10.50 -3.53
CA GLY A 97 -18.14 -11.64 -3.91
C GLY A 97 -18.06 -11.88 -5.41
N LEU A 98 -18.06 -13.16 -5.83
CA LEU A 98 -18.23 -13.53 -7.23
C LEU A 98 -19.42 -14.48 -7.35
N TYR A 99 -20.34 -14.16 -8.26
CA TYR A 99 -21.41 -15.09 -8.64
C TYR A 99 -20.94 -15.90 -9.85
N ILE A 100 -20.81 -17.21 -9.66
CA ILE A 100 -20.49 -18.14 -10.73
C ILE A 100 -21.81 -18.62 -11.33
N ASN A 101 -22.09 -18.20 -12.56
CA ASN A 101 -23.20 -18.71 -13.36
C ASN A 101 -22.73 -20.01 -14.04
N LYS A 102 -23.46 -21.11 -13.86
CA LYS A 102 -23.30 -22.30 -14.70
C LYS A 102 -24.50 -22.32 -15.63
N GLU A 103 -24.25 -22.41 -16.93
CA GLU A 103 -25.27 -22.30 -17.98
C GLU A 103 -26.44 -23.32 -17.84
N GLU A 104 -26.26 -24.38 -17.03
CA GLU A 104 -27.21 -25.48 -16.87
C GLU A 104 -28.13 -25.39 -15.64
N GLU A 105 -27.90 -24.46 -14.70
CA GLU A 105 -28.73 -24.32 -13.49
C GLU A 105 -28.99 -22.85 -13.17
N ASP A 106 -30.24 -22.49 -12.84
CA ASP A 106 -30.65 -21.14 -12.39
C ASP A 106 -30.05 -20.74 -11.00
N ILE A 107 -29.04 -21.51 -10.54
CA ILE A 107 -28.39 -21.41 -9.25
C ILE A 107 -27.09 -20.61 -9.40
N LYS A 108 -27.15 -19.34 -9.02
CA LYS A 108 -25.95 -18.48 -8.91
C LYS A 108 -25.14 -18.87 -7.67
N ASN A 109 -23.95 -19.42 -7.89
CA ASN A 109 -23.06 -19.83 -6.80
C ASN A 109 -22.23 -18.65 -6.31
N LEU A 110 -22.49 -18.20 -5.08
CA LEU A 110 -21.77 -17.08 -4.49
C LEU A 110 -20.46 -17.53 -3.83
N LEU A 111 -19.34 -17.01 -4.31
CA LEU A 111 -18.02 -17.12 -3.70
C LEU A 111 -17.77 -15.89 -2.85
N TRP A 112 -17.92 -16.03 -1.54
CA TRP A 112 -17.58 -14.99 -0.58
C TRP A 112 -17.15 -15.61 0.76
N PRO A 113 -16.24 -14.97 1.53
CA PRO A 113 -15.46 -13.79 1.15
C PRO A 113 -14.31 -14.16 0.22
N LEU A 114 -14.10 -13.39 -0.84
CA LEU A 114 -12.94 -13.51 -1.71
C LEU A 114 -12.02 -12.31 -1.51
N ILE A 115 -10.83 -12.54 -0.98
CA ILE A 115 -9.87 -11.46 -0.74
C ILE A 115 -9.19 -11.11 -2.05
N LEU A 116 -9.38 -9.87 -2.49
CA LEU A 116 -8.76 -9.29 -3.67
C LEU A 116 -7.58 -8.40 -3.26
N HIS A 117 -6.38 -8.84 -3.61
CA HIS A 117 -5.16 -8.05 -3.47
C HIS A 117 -4.56 -7.80 -4.85
N THR A 118 -4.37 -6.53 -5.20
CA THR A 118 -3.70 -6.16 -6.46
C THR A 118 -2.26 -5.73 -6.15
N LYS A 119 -1.29 -6.40 -6.77
CA LYS A 119 0.13 -6.09 -6.62
C LYS A 119 0.80 -6.12 -7.99
N GLY A 120 1.42 -5.00 -8.37
CA GLY A 120 2.01 -4.84 -9.69
C GLY A 120 0.98 -5.05 -10.80
N LEU A 121 1.25 -6.00 -11.70
CA LEU A 121 0.38 -6.39 -12.82
C LEU A 121 -0.53 -7.58 -12.51
N TYR A 122 -0.63 -8.00 -11.24
CA TYR A 122 -1.36 -9.20 -10.84
C TYR A 122 -2.49 -8.88 -9.87
N SER A 123 -3.61 -9.57 -10.05
CA SER A 123 -4.71 -9.64 -9.09
C SER A 123 -4.70 -11.01 -8.42
N ILE A 124 -4.58 -11.03 -7.10
CA ILE A 124 -4.49 -12.22 -6.27
C ILE A 124 -5.81 -12.38 -5.53
N LEU A 125 -6.47 -13.52 -5.74
CA LEU A 125 -7.75 -13.87 -5.15
C LEU A 125 -7.54 -15.02 -4.15
N ILE A 126 -7.85 -14.78 -2.87
CA ILE A 126 -7.76 -15.78 -1.80
C ILE A 126 -9.15 -16.09 -1.26
N LEU A 127 -9.55 -17.36 -1.32
CA LEU A 127 -10.81 -17.83 -0.75
C LEU A 127 -10.54 -18.54 0.59
N PRO A 128 -10.71 -17.88 1.75
CA PRO A 128 -10.68 -18.53 3.05
C PRO A 128 -11.87 -19.47 3.28
N MET A 129 -11.72 -20.34 4.27
CA MET A 129 -12.82 -21.12 4.84
C MET A 129 -13.58 -20.28 5.85
N VAL A 130 -14.86 -20.04 5.58
CA VAL A 130 -15.81 -19.42 6.51
C VAL A 130 -16.96 -20.38 6.82
N GLU A 131 -17.57 -20.25 7.99
CA GLU A 131 -18.77 -21.03 8.31
C GLU A 131 -19.95 -20.64 7.37
N PRO A 132 -20.78 -21.60 6.92
CA PRO A 132 -21.85 -21.33 5.95
C PRO A 132 -22.87 -20.27 6.39
N ARG A 133 -23.03 -20.04 7.70
CA ARG A 133 -23.89 -18.97 8.25
C ARG A 133 -23.42 -17.57 7.86
N HIS A 134 -22.12 -17.34 7.78
CA HIS A 134 -21.56 -16.02 7.43
C HIS A 134 -21.80 -15.71 5.95
N LEU A 135 -21.65 -16.71 5.07
CA LEU A 135 -21.96 -16.57 3.65
C LEU A 135 -23.45 -16.26 3.42
N ARG A 136 -24.35 -16.89 4.19
CA ARG A 136 -25.78 -16.57 4.18
C ARG A 136 -26.07 -15.17 4.71
N ALA A 137 -25.39 -14.73 5.77
CA ALA A 137 -25.51 -13.37 6.27
C ALA A 137 -25.11 -12.33 5.21
N TYR A 138 -23.98 -12.55 4.53
CA TYR A 138 -23.55 -11.70 3.43
C TYR A 138 -24.53 -11.69 2.24
N ALA A 139 -25.02 -12.87 1.83
CA ALA A 139 -26.00 -12.99 0.75
C ALA A 139 -27.31 -12.24 1.06
N ARG A 140 -27.74 -12.25 2.34
CA ARG A 140 -28.89 -11.46 2.81
C ARG A 140 -28.58 -9.96 2.75
N LEU A 141 -27.40 -9.55 3.23
CA LEU A 141 -26.96 -8.15 3.21
C LEU A 141 -26.98 -7.58 1.79
N CYS A 142 -26.49 -8.32 0.80
CA CYS A 142 -26.49 -7.90 -0.60
C CYS A 142 -27.91 -7.67 -1.18
N LYS A 143 -28.97 -8.17 -0.55
CA LYS A 143 -30.37 -8.00 -0.98
C LYS A 143 -31.15 -6.93 -0.19
N ARG A 144 -30.57 -6.36 0.88
CA ARG A 144 -31.17 -5.29 1.70
C ARG A 144 -31.10 -3.87 1.11
N SER A 145 -32.26 -3.24 0.90
CA SER A 145 -32.37 -1.89 0.30
C SER A 145 -31.70 -0.76 1.08
N ASP A 146 -31.45 -0.98 2.37
CA ASP A 146 -30.89 -0.01 3.31
C ASP A 146 -29.36 -0.08 3.43
N CYS A 147 -28.68 -0.91 2.63
CA CYS A 147 -27.22 -1.06 2.57
C CYS A 147 -26.54 -1.57 3.86
N GLY A 148 -27.29 -1.82 4.94
CA GLY A 148 -26.72 -2.00 6.28
C GLY A 148 -26.14 -0.68 6.82
N THR A 149 -26.52 -0.28 8.04
CA THR A 149 -26.10 1.02 8.59
C THR A 149 -24.60 1.03 8.90
N ALA A 150 -23.87 2.06 8.45
CA ALA A 150 -22.41 2.17 8.62
C ALA A 150 -21.93 2.40 10.08
N LEU A 151 -22.85 2.55 11.03
CA LEU A 151 -22.52 2.93 12.41
C LEU A 151 -23.31 2.09 13.43
N GLY A 152 -22.63 1.11 14.02
CA GLY A 152 -22.93 0.61 15.37
C GLY A 152 -24.25 -0.16 15.57
N MET A 153 -24.92 -0.62 14.52
CA MET A 153 -26.08 -1.51 14.65
C MET A 153 -25.73 -2.94 14.21
N ASP A 154 -26.34 -3.93 14.87
CA ASP A 154 -26.22 -5.34 14.50
C ASP A 154 -26.71 -5.56 13.05
N ASP A 155 -25.97 -6.33 12.25
CA ASP A 155 -26.25 -6.76 10.86
C ASP A 155 -25.60 -5.98 9.67
N GLY A 156 -24.48 -5.26 9.87
CA GLY A 156 -23.68 -4.66 8.79
C GLY A 156 -22.57 -5.55 8.21
N LEU A 157 -21.93 -5.14 7.09
CA LEU A 157 -20.76 -5.86 6.54
C LEU A 157 -19.57 -5.81 7.50
N SER A 158 -19.30 -4.63 8.06
CA SER A 158 -18.24 -4.43 9.04
C SER A 158 -18.40 -5.36 10.26
N SER A 159 -19.62 -5.48 10.84
CA SER A 159 -19.87 -6.41 11.95
C SER A 159 -19.67 -7.87 11.54
N LEU A 160 -20.12 -8.25 10.34
CA LEU A 160 -19.92 -9.60 9.82
C LEU A 160 -18.44 -9.95 9.62
N LEU A 161 -17.62 -8.98 9.20
CA LEU A 161 -16.18 -9.19 8.98
C LEU A 161 -15.39 -9.24 10.29
N LEU A 162 -15.84 -8.54 11.34
CA LEU A 162 -15.26 -8.65 12.68
C LEU A 162 -15.36 -10.08 13.24
N ASP A 163 -16.41 -10.83 12.88
CA ASP A 163 -16.59 -12.24 13.24
C ASP A 163 -15.73 -13.23 12.41
N LEU A 164 -14.95 -12.72 11.44
CA LEU A 164 -14.24 -13.52 10.46
C LEU A 164 -12.71 -13.35 10.55
N PRO A 165 -12.03 -13.89 11.57
CA PRO A 165 -10.56 -13.83 11.67
C PRO A 165 -9.85 -14.51 10.47
N SER A 166 -10.55 -15.39 9.75
CA SER A 166 -10.08 -15.99 8.51
C SER A 166 -9.81 -14.98 7.39
N VAL A 167 -10.50 -13.84 7.37
CA VAL A 167 -10.30 -12.74 6.41
C VAL A 167 -8.93 -12.11 6.62
N THR A 168 -8.57 -11.79 7.87
CA THR A 168 -7.24 -11.25 8.21
C THR A 168 -6.13 -12.21 7.79
N GLY A 169 -6.26 -13.50 8.08
CA GLY A 169 -5.28 -14.50 7.65
C GLY A 169 -5.17 -14.61 6.12
N ALA A 170 -6.29 -14.49 5.40
CA ALA A 170 -6.29 -14.50 3.94
C ALA A 170 -5.65 -13.23 3.34
N PHE A 171 -5.81 -12.06 3.98
CA PHE A 171 -5.04 -10.85 3.63
C PHE A 171 -3.54 -11.07 3.77
N MET A 172 -3.08 -11.65 4.89
CA MET A 172 -1.66 -11.93 5.08
C MET A 172 -1.11 -12.87 4.00
N VAL A 173 -1.87 -13.91 3.62
CA VAL A 173 -1.51 -14.81 2.53
C VAL A 173 -1.45 -14.07 1.20
N ALA A 174 -2.43 -13.21 0.90
CA ALA A 174 -2.48 -12.44 -0.34
C ALA A 174 -1.28 -11.50 -0.47
N HIS A 175 -0.92 -10.79 0.61
CA HIS A 175 0.25 -9.92 0.67
C HIS A 175 1.56 -10.70 0.48
N ALA A 176 1.75 -11.81 1.21
CA ALA A 176 2.96 -12.63 1.10
C ALA A 176 3.16 -13.20 -0.32
N ILE A 177 2.07 -13.61 -0.98
CA ILE A 177 2.10 -14.03 -2.38
C ILE A 177 2.39 -12.84 -3.32
N GLY A 178 1.81 -11.67 -3.05
CA GLY A 178 2.08 -10.44 -3.80
C GLY A 178 3.55 -10.08 -3.81
N ASP A 179 4.16 -10.00 -2.63
CA ASP A 179 5.57 -9.65 -2.46
C ASP A 179 6.50 -10.69 -3.11
N LEU A 180 6.15 -11.98 -3.01
CA LEU A 180 6.86 -13.05 -3.70
C LEU A 180 6.86 -12.86 -5.23
N ILE A 181 5.73 -12.48 -5.80
CA ILE A 181 5.55 -12.41 -7.26
C ILE A 181 6.24 -11.20 -7.86
N THR A 182 6.17 -10.06 -7.18
CA THR A 182 6.86 -8.85 -7.66
C THR A 182 8.34 -8.84 -7.30
N GLY A 183 8.77 -9.68 -6.36
CA GLY A 183 10.11 -9.62 -5.80
C GLY A 183 10.32 -8.42 -4.87
N ASP A 184 9.23 -7.73 -4.49
CA ASP A 184 9.25 -6.59 -3.56
C ASP A 184 9.28 -7.08 -2.11
N THR A 185 10.20 -7.97 -1.76
CA THR A 185 10.44 -8.28 -0.35
C THR A 185 11.20 -7.12 0.27
N VAL A 186 10.49 -6.09 0.72
CA VAL A 186 11.07 -4.97 1.46
C VAL A 186 11.34 -5.46 2.88
N GLU A 187 12.61 -5.76 3.19
CA GLU A 187 12.99 -5.97 4.59
C GLU A 187 12.67 -4.70 5.39
N PRO A 188 12.10 -4.83 6.60
CA PRO A 188 11.84 -3.67 7.45
C PRO A 188 13.12 -2.84 7.63
N GLU A 189 13.02 -1.54 7.36
CA GLU A 189 14.18 -0.66 7.47
C GLU A 189 14.59 -0.55 8.94
N VAL A 190 15.83 -0.93 9.23
CA VAL A 190 16.46 -0.78 10.55
C VAL A 190 17.71 0.06 10.34
N ILE A 191 17.66 1.30 10.82
CA ILE A 191 18.71 2.28 10.60
C ILE A 191 19.87 2.00 11.56
N VAL A 192 21.04 1.77 10.99
CA VAL A 192 22.31 1.73 11.73
C VAL A 192 22.90 3.13 11.69
N SER A 193 23.15 3.74 12.85
CA SER A 193 23.82 5.03 12.88
C SER A 193 25.27 4.83 12.44
N ALA A 194 25.68 5.43 11.33
CA ALA A 194 27.10 5.46 10.96
C ALA A 194 27.82 6.26 12.03
N ALA A 195 28.61 5.60 12.87
CA ALA A 195 29.52 6.30 13.77
C ALA A 195 30.40 7.24 12.93
N PRO A 196 30.60 8.51 13.32
CA PRO A 196 31.57 9.36 12.64
C PRO A 196 32.93 8.67 12.76
N SER A 197 33.47 8.22 11.62
CA SER A 197 34.83 7.74 11.51
C SER A 197 35.76 8.91 11.85
N VAL A 198 36.22 8.94 13.10
CA VAL A 198 37.30 9.83 13.51
C VAL A 198 38.61 9.09 13.22
N GLY A 199 39.31 9.52 12.16
CA GLY A 199 40.74 9.19 11.98
C GLY A 199 41.06 8.41 10.71
N GLY A 200 41.82 9.05 9.81
CA GLY A 200 42.42 8.39 8.65
C GLY A 200 42.94 9.31 7.53
N LEU A 201 42.81 10.63 7.65
CA LEU A 201 43.30 11.62 6.67
C LEU A 201 44.82 11.89 6.75
N PHE A 202 45.60 11.05 7.43
CA PHE A 202 47.05 11.22 7.63
C PHE A 202 47.95 10.15 6.98
N ASP A 203 47.40 9.16 6.29
CA ASP A 203 48.21 8.10 5.65
C ASP A 203 48.84 8.49 4.30
N SER A 204 48.82 9.76 3.91
CA SER A 204 49.35 10.22 2.62
C SER A 204 50.65 11.05 2.68
N LEU A 205 51.27 11.26 3.84
CA LEU A 205 52.50 12.05 3.93
C LEU A 205 53.52 11.53 4.95
N THR A 206 54.02 10.30 4.76
CA THR A 206 55.39 9.95 5.14
C THR A 206 55.95 8.89 4.18
N GLY A 207 56.60 9.36 3.13
CA GLY A 207 57.46 8.52 2.32
C GLY A 207 58.74 8.14 3.07
N SER A 208 59.15 6.89 2.84
CA SER A 208 60.53 6.41 2.70
C SER A 208 61.32 5.90 3.93
N ILE A 209 61.96 4.74 3.64
CA ILE A 209 63.14 4.09 4.23
C ILE A 209 62.92 3.08 5.38
N GLY A 210 63.01 1.78 5.04
CA GLY A 210 63.97 0.88 5.70
C GLY A 210 63.48 -0.28 6.60
N ILE A 211 63.69 -1.50 6.08
CA ILE A 211 64.17 -2.76 6.72
C ILE A 211 63.32 -3.58 7.72
N SER A 212 63.06 -4.83 7.28
CA SER A 212 63.15 -6.13 7.97
C SER A 212 62.01 -6.69 8.85
N SER A 213 61.43 -7.77 8.32
CA SER A 213 61.09 -9.07 8.94
C SER A 213 60.12 -9.15 10.11
N ARG A 214 58.95 -9.78 9.89
CA ARG A 214 58.59 -11.12 10.43
C ARG A 214 57.17 -11.52 9.98
N ALA A 215 57.06 -12.67 9.32
CA ALA A 215 55.80 -13.28 8.91
C ALA A 215 55.08 -13.95 10.10
N LYS A 216 53.75 -13.81 10.15
CA LYS A 216 52.81 -14.64 10.93
C LYS A 216 51.63 -15.06 10.03
N PRO A 217 50.99 -16.21 10.32
CA PRO A 217 50.33 -17.03 9.31
C PRO A 217 48.99 -16.46 8.86
N VAL A 218 48.73 -16.62 7.56
CA VAL A 218 47.44 -16.39 6.92
C VAL A 218 46.46 -17.49 7.34
N THR A 219 45.41 -17.12 8.05
CA THR A 219 44.16 -17.89 8.12
C THR A 219 43.32 -17.55 6.88
N PRO A 220 42.63 -18.53 6.26
CA PRO A 220 41.82 -18.28 5.07
C PRO A 220 40.65 -17.34 5.41
N PRO A 221 40.28 -16.39 4.52
CA PRO A 221 39.11 -15.56 4.75
C PRO A 221 37.85 -16.43 4.72
N VAL A 222 37.10 -16.40 5.82
CA VAL A 222 35.74 -16.92 5.90
C VAL A 222 34.86 -15.99 5.06
N ALA A 223 34.29 -16.56 4.00
CA ALA A 223 33.38 -15.87 3.09
C ALA A 223 32.16 -15.35 3.86
N SER A 224 32.00 -14.02 3.85
CA SER A 224 30.70 -13.38 4.03
C SER A 224 29.88 -13.59 2.74
N PRO A 225 28.57 -13.90 2.82
CA PRO A 225 27.74 -13.91 1.63
C PRO A 225 27.51 -12.45 1.23
N SER A 226 28.30 -11.98 0.27
CA SER A 226 27.95 -10.84 -0.56
C SER A 226 27.03 -11.34 -1.69
N PRO A 227 25.96 -10.61 -2.03
CA PRO A 227 25.14 -10.96 -3.18
C PRO A 227 25.96 -10.76 -4.45
N SER A 228 26.22 -11.84 -5.17
CA SER A 228 26.87 -11.80 -6.47
C SER A 228 25.93 -11.19 -7.50
N SER A 229 26.09 -9.90 -7.80
CA SER A 229 25.72 -9.32 -9.09
C SER A 229 27.00 -8.89 -9.80
N THR A 230 27.32 -9.58 -10.88
CA THR A 230 28.34 -9.15 -11.85
C THR A 230 27.85 -7.87 -12.54
N SER A 231 28.49 -6.74 -12.25
CA SER A 231 28.43 -5.55 -13.11
C SER A 231 29.83 -4.99 -13.36
N VAL A 232 30.12 -4.78 -14.63
CA VAL A 232 31.30 -4.10 -15.20
C VAL A 232 31.19 -2.59 -14.86
N PRO A 233 32.30 -1.86 -14.59
CA PRO A 233 32.20 -0.51 -14.05
C PRO A 233 31.88 0.53 -15.14
N GLY A 234 30.90 1.39 -14.85
CA GLY A 234 30.61 2.59 -15.66
C GLY A 234 29.48 3.46 -15.09
N SER A 235 29.85 4.67 -14.65
CA SER A 235 29.08 5.93 -14.60
C SER A 235 27.64 5.98 -14.05
N VAL A 236 27.51 6.70 -12.92
CA VAL A 236 26.45 7.65 -12.49
C VAL A 236 25.16 7.73 -13.35
N THR A 237 24.02 7.35 -12.76
CA THR A 237 22.71 8.08 -12.79
C THR A 237 21.74 7.44 -11.80
N ALA A 238 20.91 8.26 -11.15
CA ALA A 238 19.85 7.83 -10.22
C ALA A 238 18.89 6.83 -10.90
N ASP A 239 18.74 5.64 -10.30
CA ASP A 239 17.85 4.61 -10.82
C ASP A 239 16.38 5.00 -10.58
N ALA A 240 15.70 5.36 -11.67
CA ALA A 240 14.26 5.24 -11.81
C ALA A 240 13.88 3.75 -11.75
N PRO A 241 12.72 3.37 -11.18
CA PRO A 241 12.30 1.98 -11.13
C PRO A 241 12.10 1.46 -12.56
N LYS A 242 12.97 0.55 -12.99
CA LYS A 242 12.82 -0.16 -14.27
C LYS A 242 11.56 -1.01 -14.20
N ILE A 243 10.50 -0.53 -14.85
CA ILE A 243 9.29 -1.28 -15.17
C ILE A 243 9.66 -2.32 -16.24
N GLY A 244 10.25 -3.43 -15.80
CA GLY A 244 10.45 -4.64 -16.58
C GLY A 244 9.81 -5.78 -15.82
N SER A 245 8.69 -6.31 -16.34
CA SER A 245 7.93 -7.38 -15.70
C SER A 245 8.74 -8.68 -15.68
N ARG A 246 9.28 -9.05 -14.52
CA ARG A 246 9.79 -10.41 -14.31
C ARG A 246 8.63 -11.39 -14.54
N PRO A 247 8.79 -12.43 -15.39
CA PRO A 247 7.75 -13.43 -15.58
C PRO A 247 7.48 -14.16 -14.26
N LEU A 248 6.21 -14.49 -14.01
CA LEU A 248 5.77 -15.18 -12.80
C LEU A 248 6.53 -16.51 -12.60
N ASP A 249 7.33 -16.61 -11.55
CA ASP A 249 8.02 -17.86 -11.18
C ASP A 249 7.03 -18.83 -10.49
N LYS A 250 6.39 -19.67 -11.32
CA LYS A 250 5.38 -20.63 -10.86
C LYS A 250 5.96 -21.69 -9.92
N ASP A 251 7.24 -22.03 -10.03
CA ASP A 251 7.85 -23.10 -9.23
C ASP A 251 8.29 -22.59 -7.86
N ALA A 252 8.80 -21.36 -7.79
CA ALA A 252 8.99 -20.65 -6.52
C ALA A 252 7.65 -20.50 -5.78
N LEU A 253 6.57 -20.13 -6.49
CA LEU A 253 5.24 -20.00 -5.90
C LEU A 253 4.68 -21.33 -5.39
N ARG A 254 4.76 -22.42 -6.17
CA ARG A 254 4.33 -23.76 -5.74
C ARG A 254 5.10 -24.26 -4.53
N THR A 255 6.41 -24.02 -4.53
CA THR A 255 7.29 -24.33 -3.41
C THR A 255 6.84 -23.58 -2.17
N PHE A 256 6.74 -22.26 -2.28
CA PHE A 256 6.37 -21.40 -1.16
C PHE A 256 5.04 -21.84 -0.58
N ILE A 257 3.99 -21.96 -1.39
CA ILE A 257 2.66 -22.37 -0.93
C ILE A 257 2.67 -23.76 -0.27
N SER A 258 3.42 -24.72 -0.81
CA SER A 258 3.48 -26.08 -0.23
C SER A 258 4.15 -26.09 1.15
N SER A 259 5.15 -25.24 1.35
CA SER A 259 5.89 -25.15 2.61
C SER A 259 5.21 -24.23 3.63
N SER A 260 4.65 -23.10 3.19
CA SER A 260 4.05 -22.08 4.05
C SER A 260 2.65 -22.44 4.53
N MET A 261 1.88 -23.18 3.73
CA MET A 261 0.49 -23.52 4.03
C MET A 261 0.13 -24.97 3.68
N PRO A 262 0.79 -25.98 4.28
CA PRO A 262 0.47 -27.38 4.04
C PRO A 262 -1.01 -27.66 4.31
N PHE A 263 -1.64 -28.39 3.39
CA PHE A 263 -3.09 -28.69 3.41
C PHE A 263 -4.00 -27.46 3.57
N GLY A 264 -3.54 -26.27 3.18
CA GLY A 264 -4.31 -25.03 3.20
C GLY A 264 -4.34 -24.34 4.56
N THR A 265 -3.48 -24.71 5.50
CA THR A 265 -3.37 -24.03 6.80
C THR A 265 -2.08 -23.22 6.83
N PRO A 266 -2.12 -21.88 6.79
CA PRO A 266 -0.92 -21.04 6.90
C PRO A 266 -0.18 -21.31 8.21
N LEU A 267 1.12 -21.57 8.14
CA LEU A 267 2.02 -21.85 9.26
C LEU A 267 3.10 -20.76 9.39
N ASP A 268 3.84 -20.52 8.31
CA ASP A 268 4.85 -19.46 8.24
C ASP A 268 4.82 -18.82 6.84
N LEU A 269 4.53 -17.52 6.79
CA LEU A 269 4.47 -16.74 5.55
C LEU A 269 5.78 -15.96 5.30
N ASN A 270 6.79 -16.10 6.16
CA ASN A 270 8.09 -15.48 5.98
C ASN A 270 8.85 -16.18 4.84
N TYR A 271 8.91 -15.51 3.69
CA TYR A 271 9.59 -15.99 2.50
C TYR A 271 11.06 -16.37 2.77
N SER A 272 11.81 -15.51 3.46
CA SER A 272 13.23 -15.73 3.76
C SER A 272 13.45 -16.98 4.60
N ASN A 273 12.63 -17.20 5.62
CA ASN A 273 12.67 -18.42 6.43
C ASN A 273 12.41 -19.66 5.58
N ILE A 274 11.32 -19.67 4.82
CA ILE A 274 10.91 -20.84 4.00
C ILE A 274 11.99 -21.21 2.98
N PHE A 275 12.57 -20.24 2.28
CA PHE A 275 13.61 -20.51 1.30
C PHE A 275 14.92 -20.95 1.94
N THR A 276 15.29 -20.40 3.09
CA THR A 276 16.48 -20.82 3.83
C THR A 276 16.32 -22.26 4.32
N ILE A 277 15.16 -22.61 4.91
CA ILE A 277 14.82 -23.98 5.34
C ILE A 277 14.92 -24.96 4.17
N LYS A 278 14.39 -24.59 3.01
CA LYS A 278 14.45 -25.45 1.82
C LYS A 278 15.88 -25.63 1.30
N ALA A 279 16.67 -24.56 1.27
CA ALA A 279 18.02 -24.59 0.72
C ALA A 279 19.00 -25.35 1.61
N ASN A 280 18.93 -25.12 2.92
CA ASN A 280 19.94 -25.60 3.87
C ASN A 280 19.47 -26.81 4.69
N GLY A 281 18.17 -27.09 4.72
CA GLY A 281 17.58 -28.05 5.65
C GLY A 281 17.80 -27.65 7.11
N PHE A 282 17.58 -28.58 8.03
CA PHE A 282 17.95 -28.42 9.44
C PHE A 282 19.31 -29.11 9.68
N SER A 283 20.29 -28.38 10.22
CA SER A 283 21.60 -28.95 10.55
C SER A 283 21.57 -29.65 11.90
N ALA A 284 22.20 -30.83 12.00
CA ALA A 284 22.37 -31.54 13.28
C ALA A 284 23.29 -30.80 14.28
N THR A 285 24.06 -29.80 13.83
CA THR A 285 24.94 -28.99 14.69
C THR A 285 24.25 -27.77 15.30
N ASP A 286 23.07 -27.40 14.80
CA ASP A 286 22.29 -26.26 15.27
C ASP A 286 21.08 -26.75 16.09
N LEU A 287 21.34 -27.66 17.02
CA LEU A 287 20.31 -28.12 17.94
C LEU A 287 20.02 -27.01 18.96
N PRO A 288 18.75 -26.67 19.21
CA PRO A 288 18.41 -25.78 20.32
C PRO A 288 18.90 -26.41 21.64
N PRO A 289 19.22 -25.58 22.66
CA PRO A 289 19.52 -26.09 23.98
C PRO A 289 18.42 -27.07 24.43
N SER A 290 18.78 -28.19 25.05
CA SER A 290 17.84 -29.28 25.42
C SER A 290 16.64 -28.82 26.24
N ASP A 291 16.80 -27.71 26.96
CA ASP A 291 15.85 -27.18 27.92
C ASP A 291 14.93 -26.10 27.31
N GLN A 292 15.14 -25.72 26.04
CA GLN A 292 14.41 -24.66 25.37
C GLN A 292 13.82 -25.13 24.03
N LYS A 293 12.51 -24.91 23.85
CA LYS A 293 11.84 -25.17 22.57
C LYS A 293 12.15 -24.05 21.60
N GLN A 294 12.68 -24.41 20.42
CA GLN A 294 12.90 -23.47 19.35
C GLN A 294 11.56 -22.97 18.78
N PRO A 295 11.32 -21.65 18.72
CA PRO A 295 10.08 -21.12 18.18
C PRO A 295 10.05 -21.24 16.65
N ALA A 296 8.86 -21.38 16.08
CA ALA A 296 8.67 -21.59 14.64
C ALA A 296 9.24 -20.46 13.77
N TRP A 297 9.25 -19.22 14.27
CA TRP A 297 9.78 -18.04 13.56
C TRP A 297 11.31 -17.88 13.63
N LYS A 298 12.02 -18.76 14.36
CA LYS A 298 13.48 -18.77 14.46
C LYS A 298 14.03 -20.14 14.06
N PRO A 299 13.97 -20.53 12.76
CA PRO A 299 14.38 -21.86 12.31
C PRO A 299 15.89 -22.12 12.41
N TYR A 300 16.70 -21.07 12.49
CA TYR A 300 18.16 -21.14 12.68
C TYR A 300 18.62 -20.31 13.87
N LEU A 301 19.78 -20.66 14.42
CA LEU A 301 20.43 -19.88 15.45
C LEU A 301 21.39 -18.87 14.80
N TYR A 302 21.30 -17.62 15.23
CA TYR A 302 22.26 -16.60 14.81
C TYR A 302 23.66 -16.92 15.38
N LYS A 303 24.70 -16.66 14.58
CA LYS A 303 26.11 -16.77 14.97
C LYS A 303 26.83 -15.51 14.52
N GLY A 304 27.57 -14.87 15.42
CA GLY A 304 28.36 -13.67 15.09
C GLY A 304 28.25 -12.55 16.11
N LYS A 305 28.61 -11.33 15.67
CA LYS A 305 28.64 -10.15 16.56
C LYS A 305 27.23 -9.85 17.06
N GLN A 306 27.08 -9.77 18.38
CA GLN A 306 25.78 -9.56 19.01
C GLN A 306 25.42 -8.07 19.11
N ARG A 307 24.19 -7.70 18.73
CA ARG A 307 23.65 -6.33 18.83
C ARG A 307 22.12 -6.32 18.70
N ILE A 308 21.50 -5.25 19.19
CA ILE A 308 20.06 -4.98 19.02
C ILE A 308 19.88 -3.61 18.40
N LEU A 309 19.00 -3.52 17.41
CA LEU A 309 18.66 -2.28 16.74
C LEU A 309 17.14 -2.10 16.78
N PHE A 310 16.70 -0.93 17.20
CA PHE A 310 15.30 -0.51 17.12
C PHE A 310 15.16 0.73 16.24
N THR A 311 14.16 0.71 15.37
CA THR A 311 13.80 1.86 14.54
C THR A 311 12.31 2.10 14.65
N ILE A 312 11.92 3.29 15.12
CA ILE A 312 10.55 3.76 14.97
C ILE A 312 10.41 4.37 13.58
N HIS A 313 9.49 3.84 12.79
CA HIS A 313 9.10 4.42 11.51
C HIS A 313 7.63 4.85 11.59
N GLU A 314 7.40 6.15 11.48
CA GLU A 314 6.06 6.73 11.42
C GLU A 314 5.79 7.30 10.04
N THR A 315 4.56 7.17 9.59
CA THR A 315 4.07 7.73 8.35
C THR A 315 2.86 8.61 8.66
N ILE A 316 2.97 9.90 8.34
CA ILE A 316 1.89 10.87 8.54
C ILE A 316 1.03 10.92 7.27
N HIS A 317 -0.25 10.64 7.41
CA HIS A 317 -1.27 10.86 6.39
C HIS A 317 -2.04 12.13 6.74
N ALA A 318 -2.32 12.97 5.76
CA ALA A 318 -3.09 14.19 5.98
C ALA A 318 -3.90 14.58 4.74
N ALA A 319 -5.11 15.08 4.96
CA ALA A 319 -5.89 15.79 3.95
C ALA A 319 -6.18 17.20 4.48
N LEU A 320 -5.48 18.18 3.93
CA LEU A 320 -5.58 19.58 4.32
C LEU A 320 -6.48 20.31 3.33
N TYR A 321 -7.60 20.85 3.80
CA TYR A 321 -8.59 21.56 3.00
C TYR A 321 -8.47 23.07 3.13
N ASP A 322 -8.01 23.55 4.30
CA ASP A 322 -7.96 24.98 4.64
C ASP A 322 -9.32 25.68 4.38
N ARG A 323 -10.39 25.08 4.91
CA ARG A 323 -11.77 25.61 4.82
C ARG A 323 -12.47 25.49 6.16
N ASP A 324 -13.27 26.49 6.49
CA ASP A 324 -14.04 26.49 7.74
C ASP A 324 -15.11 25.39 7.75
N GLU A 325 -15.63 24.99 6.59
CA GLU A 325 -16.71 24.00 6.50
C GLU A 325 -16.22 22.55 6.55
N ILE A 326 -14.92 22.29 6.26
CA ILE A 326 -14.37 20.94 6.17
C ILE A 326 -13.10 20.87 7.00
N PRO A 327 -13.09 20.10 8.11
CA PRO A 327 -11.92 20.00 8.95
C PRO A 327 -10.80 19.24 8.25
N ASP A 328 -9.56 19.69 8.46
CA ASP A 328 -8.37 18.95 8.10
C ASP A 328 -8.31 17.61 8.85
N THR A 329 -7.87 16.56 8.16
CA THR A 329 -7.64 15.25 8.77
C THR A 329 -6.16 14.93 8.83
N ILE A 330 -5.73 14.34 9.95
CA ILE A 330 -4.36 13.89 10.15
C ILE A 330 -4.33 12.61 10.97
N SER A 331 -3.54 11.63 10.52
CA SER A 331 -3.31 10.39 11.24
C SER A 331 -1.85 9.94 11.12
N VAL A 332 -1.39 9.20 12.12
CA VAL A 332 -0.05 8.65 12.17
C VAL A 332 -0.17 7.13 12.12
N SER A 333 0.40 6.52 11.08
CA SER A 333 0.63 5.08 11.02
C SER A 333 2.07 4.80 11.43
N GLY A 334 2.28 4.12 12.54
CA GLY A 334 3.61 3.85 13.06
C GLY A 334 3.93 2.36 13.16
N GLN A 335 5.22 2.07 13.15
CA GLN A 335 5.74 0.73 13.39
C GLN A 335 7.08 0.80 14.13
N ILE A 336 7.32 -0.19 14.98
CA ILE A 336 8.61 -0.42 15.63
C ILE A 336 9.27 -1.59 14.91
N ASN A 337 10.34 -1.31 14.18
CA ASN A 337 11.18 -2.31 13.54
C ASN A 337 12.28 -2.73 14.51
N CYS A 338 12.58 -4.02 14.51
CA CYS A 338 13.62 -4.60 15.35
C CYS A 338 14.53 -5.49 14.50
N ARG A 339 15.82 -5.44 14.81
CA ARG A 339 16.79 -6.46 14.43
C ARG A 339 17.55 -6.87 15.68
N ALA A 340 17.46 -8.14 16.04
CA ALA A 340 18.18 -8.68 17.19
C ALA A 340 19.14 -9.76 16.70
N ASP A 341 20.38 -9.33 16.43
CA ASP A 341 21.50 -10.21 16.10
C ASP A 341 21.98 -10.83 17.43
N LEU A 342 21.32 -11.87 17.94
CA LEU A 342 21.62 -12.48 19.25
C LEU A 342 21.80 -14.00 19.15
N GLU A 343 22.89 -14.50 19.71
CA GLU A 343 23.22 -15.93 19.71
C GLU A 343 22.29 -16.72 20.65
N GLY A 344 22.00 -17.98 20.30
CA GLY A 344 21.09 -18.83 21.07
C GLY A 344 19.61 -18.43 20.92
N LEU A 345 18.83 -18.65 21.99
CA LEU A 345 17.39 -18.33 22.04
C LEU A 345 17.08 -17.34 23.19
N PRO A 346 17.61 -16.12 23.18
CA PRO A 346 17.33 -15.16 24.23
C PRO A 346 15.96 -14.51 24.06
N ASP A 347 15.35 -14.16 25.19
CA ASP A 347 14.21 -13.25 25.25
C ASP A 347 14.70 -11.82 25.48
N VAL A 348 14.10 -10.89 24.74
CA VAL A 348 14.33 -9.45 24.88
C VAL A 348 13.11 -8.85 25.56
N SER A 349 13.33 -8.02 26.58
CA SER A 349 12.27 -7.30 27.27
C SER A 349 12.53 -5.81 27.29
N PHE A 350 11.49 -4.99 27.12
CA PHE A 350 11.60 -3.55 27.34
C PHE A 350 10.25 -2.92 27.72
N PRO A 351 10.26 -1.84 28.52
CA PRO A 351 9.08 -1.01 28.73
C PRO A 351 8.84 -0.13 27.51
N LEU A 352 7.68 -0.28 26.89
CA LEU A 352 7.22 0.62 25.84
C LEU A 352 6.67 1.89 26.47
N GLY A 353 7.26 3.04 26.15
CA GLY A 353 6.87 4.34 26.68
C GLY A 353 6.03 5.15 25.69
N GLY A 354 5.26 6.11 26.20
CA GLY A 354 4.56 7.10 25.39
C GLY A 354 3.20 6.69 24.83
N LEU A 355 2.70 5.49 25.18
CA LEU A 355 1.40 4.98 24.75
C LEU A 355 0.23 5.93 25.09
N HIS A 356 0.20 6.50 26.30
CA HIS A 356 -0.83 7.46 26.71
C HIS A 356 -0.74 8.78 25.92
N LYS A 357 0.46 9.21 25.52
CA LYS A 357 0.64 10.44 24.73
C LYS A 357 0.23 10.26 23.27
N ALA A 358 0.31 9.03 22.77
CA ALA A 358 0.06 8.71 21.39
C ALA A 358 -1.42 8.60 21.00
N SER A 359 -2.36 8.67 21.96
CA SER A 359 -3.81 8.56 21.70
C SER A 359 -4.12 7.46 20.69
N LEU A 360 -3.71 6.23 21.03
CA LEU A 360 -3.72 5.10 20.12
C LEU A 360 -5.13 4.65 19.77
N GLU A 361 -5.38 4.50 18.47
CA GLU A 361 -6.62 3.95 17.92
C GLU A 361 -6.49 2.44 17.70
N VAL A 362 -5.34 2.01 17.17
CA VAL A 362 -5.06 0.62 16.81
C VAL A 362 -3.66 0.26 17.25
N LEU A 363 -3.49 -0.96 17.79
CA LEU A 363 -2.21 -1.51 18.22
C LEU A 363 -2.15 -3.00 17.91
N SER A 364 -1.05 -3.46 17.33
CA SER A 364 -0.81 -4.87 17.07
C SER A 364 0.66 -5.22 17.25
N TYR A 365 0.91 -6.44 17.70
CA TYR A 365 2.24 -6.95 17.98
C TYR A 365 2.57 -8.13 17.08
N HIS A 366 3.86 -8.34 16.82
CA HIS A 366 4.36 -9.54 16.19
C HIS A 366 4.04 -10.76 17.08
N PRO A 367 3.73 -11.94 16.51
CA PRO A 367 3.42 -13.15 17.28
C PRO A 367 4.55 -13.63 18.23
N CYS A 368 5.77 -13.12 18.06
CA CYS A 368 6.87 -13.40 18.96
C CYS A 368 6.77 -12.67 20.30
N ALA A 369 5.90 -11.67 20.40
CA ALA A 369 5.77 -10.81 21.57
C ALA A 369 4.71 -11.32 22.55
N GLN A 370 5.07 -11.24 23.82
CA GLN A 370 4.24 -11.40 24.99
C GLN A 370 4.20 -10.05 25.68
N VAL A 371 2.98 -9.54 25.87
CA VAL A 371 2.76 -8.19 26.35
C VAL A 371 2.02 -8.27 27.67
N SER A 372 2.52 -7.60 28.70
CA SER A 372 1.87 -7.58 30.00
C SER A 372 0.66 -6.63 30.00
N ASP A 373 -0.39 -6.98 30.73
CA ASP A 373 -1.56 -6.12 30.98
C ASP A 373 -1.29 -5.05 32.05
N GLN A 374 -0.02 -4.81 32.41
CA GLN A 374 0.34 -3.74 33.32
C GLN A 374 0.00 -2.41 32.64
N GLY A 375 -0.76 -1.56 33.33
CA GLY A 375 -1.54 -0.47 32.73
C GLY A 375 -0.80 0.47 31.76
N LEU A 376 -1.60 1.27 31.06
CA LEU A 376 -1.27 2.02 29.82
C LEU A 376 0.05 2.83 29.79
N ASP A 377 0.68 3.13 30.92
CA ASP A 377 1.86 4.02 30.96
C ASP A 377 3.20 3.31 30.74
N LYS A 378 3.30 2.03 31.12
CA LYS A 378 4.53 1.22 30.97
C LYS A 378 4.17 -0.22 30.64
N GLN A 379 3.81 -0.45 29.38
CA GLN A 379 3.52 -1.79 28.91
C GLN A 379 4.84 -2.55 28.72
N GLY A 380 5.01 -3.64 29.45
CA GLY A 380 6.19 -4.50 29.33
C GLY A 380 6.02 -5.41 28.11
N VAL A 381 6.93 -5.29 27.13
CA VAL A 381 6.98 -6.16 25.96
C VAL A 381 8.14 -7.12 26.13
N MET A 382 7.88 -8.42 26.10
CA MET A 382 8.88 -9.49 26.11
C MET A 382 8.75 -10.31 24.82
N PHE A 383 9.84 -10.67 24.17
CA PHE A 383 9.76 -11.43 22.91
C PHE A 383 11.03 -12.24 22.62
N SER A 384 10.85 -13.40 21.99
CA SER A 384 11.96 -14.16 21.41
C SER A 384 12.14 -13.73 19.95
N PRO A 385 13.16 -12.94 19.59
CA PRO A 385 13.23 -12.28 18.29
C PRO A 385 13.39 -13.27 17.12
N PRO A 386 12.67 -13.05 16.00
CA PRO A 386 13.00 -13.63 14.70
C PRO A 386 14.41 -13.26 14.22
N LEU A 387 14.87 -13.95 13.19
CA LEU A 387 16.12 -13.60 12.50
C LEU A 387 15.90 -12.41 11.56
N GLY A 388 16.94 -11.61 11.38
CA GLY A 388 16.92 -10.47 10.46
C GLY A 388 16.05 -9.31 10.96
N ASN A 389 15.62 -8.47 10.02
CA ASN A 389 14.78 -7.33 10.32
C ASN A 389 13.31 -7.77 10.35
N PHE A 390 12.58 -7.39 11.39
CA PHE A 390 11.16 -7.68 11.49
C PHE A 390 10.41 -6.49 12.12
N VAL A 391 9.10 -6.41 11.86
CA VAL A 391 8.25 -5.44 12.52
C VAL A 391 7.76 -6.04 13.83
N LEU A 392 8.19 -5.48 14.95
CA LEU A 392 7.79 -5.93 16.29
C LEU A 392 6.37 -5.47 16.65
N MET A 393 6.02 -4.25 16.24
CA MET A 393 4.74 -3.63 16.60
C MET A 393 4.29 -2.69 15.49
N ARG A 394 2.97 -2.60 15.26
CA ARG A 394 2.32 -1.60 14.42
C ARG A 394 1.26 -0.87 15.22
N TYR A 395 1.10 0.42 14.96
CA TYR A 395 0.13 1.25 15.65
C TYR A 395 -0.45 2.32 14.74
N GLN A 396 -1.64 2.79 15.11
CA GLN A 396 -2.27 3.98 14.57
C GLN A 396 -2.54 4.95 15.71
N ALA A 397 -2.14 6.20 15.52
CA ALA A 397 -2.14 7.26 16.52
C ALA A 397 -2.65 8.57 15.91
N THR A 398 -3.10 9.48 16.75
CA THR A 398 -3.34 10.87 16.33
C THR A 398 -2.04 11.67 16.39
N CYS A 399 -1.90 12.68 15.54
CA CYS A 399 -0.74 13.55 15.54
C CYS A 399 -0.94 14.71 16.53
N GLY A 400 -0.49 14.55 17.78
CA GLY A 400 -0.66 15.57 18.82
C GLY A 400 0.04 16.91 18.55
N LEU A 401 1.06 16.93 17.68
CA LEU A 401 1.76 18.16 17.27
C LEU A 401 1.10 18.85 16.07
N GLY A 402 0.09 18.23 15.46
CA GLY A 402 -0.51 18.69 14.21
C GLY A 402 0.40 18.47 12.98
N PRO A 403 -0.05 18.87 11.78
CA PRO A 403 0.67 18.66 10.54
C PRO A 403 2.06 19.35 10.52
N PRO A 404 3.13 18.65 10.10
CA PRO A 404 4.47 19.24 9.98
C PRO A 404 4.58 20.27 8.85
N LEU A 405 3.62 20.29 7.94
CA LEU A 405 3.45 21.30 6.89
C LEU A 405 1.98 21.72 6.86
N LYS A 406 1.67 22.98 7.17
CA LYS A 406 0.28 23.48 7.13
C LYS A 406 0.16 24.76 6.30
N GLY A 407 -1.04 25.14 5.93
CA GLY A 407 -1.32 26.33 5.12
C GLY A 407 -2.19 25.96 3.93
N PHE A 408 -2.12 26.76 2.87
CA PHE A 408 -3.10 26.65 1.79
C PHE A 408 -2.47 26.53 0.40
N TYR A 409 -3.26 25.92 -0.48
CA TYR A 409 -2.99 25.79 -1.89
C TYR A 409 -4.20 26.30 -2.67
N GLN A 410 -3.95 27.25 -3.58
CA GLN A 410 -4.96 27.77 -4.48
C GLN A 410 -4.49 27.61 -5.92
N LEU A 411 -5.35 27.09 -6.78
CA LEU A 411 -5.17 27.04 -8.22
C LEU A 411 -6.47 27.49 -8.89
N SER A 412 -6.38 28.49 -9.76
CA SER A 412 -7.49 28.96 -10.59
C SER A 412 -7.07 29.01 -12.07
N MET A 413 -7.98 28.61 -12.95
CA MET A 413 -7.75 28.73 -14.38
C MET A 413 -8.07 30.16 -14.83
N VAL A 414 -7.06 30.84 -15.39
CA VAL A 414 -7.19 32.20 -15.95
C VAL A 414 -7.64 32.15 -17.42
N SER A 415 -7.30 31.07 -18.12
CA SER A 415 -7.79 30.73 -19.46
C SER A 415 -7.75 29.22 -19.65
N GLU A 416 -8.19 28.69 -20.79
CA GLU A 416 -8.16 27.26 -21.08
C GLU A 416 -6.77 26.64 -20.86
N ASP A 417 -5.71 27.32 -21.31
CA ASP A 417 -4.33 26.83 -21.28
C ASP A 417 -3.47 27.49 -20.20
N LYS A 418 -4.04 28.28 -19.28
CA LYS A 418 -3.25 29.00 -18.26
C LYS A 418 -3.90 28.94 -16.88
N GLY A 419 -3.18 28.40 -15.90
CA GLY A 419 -3.55 28.41 -14.49
C GLY A 419 -2.68 29.35 -13.67
N ALA A 420 -3.26 30.08 -12.73
CA ALA A 420 -2.54 30.83 -11.70
C ALA A 420 -2.65 30.08 -10.37
N PHE A 421 -1.53 29.98 -9.65
CA PHE A 421 -1.49 29.27 -8.37
C PHE A 421 -0.77 30.07 -7.29
N LEU A 422 -1.10 29.73 -6.04
CA LEU A 422 -0.47 30.27 -4.85
C LEU A 422 -0.35 29.19 -3.78
N PHE A 423 0.86 29.03 -3.26
CA PHE A 423 1.12 28.35 -2.00
C PHE A 423 1.50 29.35 -0.92
N LYS A 424 0.98 29.14 0.29
CA LYS A 424 1.47 29.78 1.51
C LYS A 424 1.49 28.74 2.63
N LEU A 425 2.70 28.35 3.04
CA LEU A 425 2.93 27.18 3.89
C LEU A 425 3.77 27.54 5.11
N HIS A 426 3.47 26.91 6.25
CA HIS A 426 4.25 26.92 7.48
C HIS A 426 4.82 25.53 7.71
N LEU A 427 6.15 25.44 7.80
CA LEU A 427 6.86 24.19 8.05
C LEU A 427 7.29 24.12 9.51
N MET A 428 7.18 22.92 10.11
CA MET A 428 7.74 22.58 11.42
C MET A 428 7.23 23.46 12.57
N GLU A 429 6.04 24.05 12.46
CA GLU A 429 5.45 24.83 13.54
C GLU A 429 5.06 23.93 14.72
N GLY A 430 5.59 24.22 15.91
CA GLY A 430 5.42 23.37 17.10
C GLY A 430 6.41 22.20 17.20
N TYR A 431 7.16 21.91 16.13
CA TYR A 431 8.17 20.85 16.09
C TYR A 431 9.50 21.37 16.66
N LYS A 432 9.92 20.81 17.79
CA LYS A 432 11.14 21.21 18.52
C LYS A 432 12.25 20.17 18.37
N ALA A 433 13.50 20.58 18.63
CA ALA A 433 14.62 19.64 18.71
C ALA A 433 14.30 18.47 19.66
N PRO A 434 14.70 17.22 19.35
CA PRO A 434 15.63 16.82 18.29
C PRO A 434 15.01 16.61 16.89
N LEU A 435 13.72 16.89 16.69
CA LEU A 435 13.06 16.71 15.39
C LEU A 435 13.70 17.60 14.33
N THR A 436 14.13 16.97 13.23
CA THR A 436 14.82 17.62 12.11
C THR A 436 14.20 17.19 10.80
N MET A 437 13.68 18.13 10.02
CA MET A 437 13.20 17.86 8.66
C MET A 437 14.39 17.79 7.70
N GLU A 438 14.68 16.62 7.13
CA GLU A 438 15.80 16.39 6.21
C GLU A 438 15.50 16.88 4.79
N PHE A 439 14.25 16.69 4.33
CA PHE A 439 13.76 17.22 3.06
C PHE A 439 12.25 17.46 3.11
N CYS A 440 11.78 18.34 2.23
CA CYS A 440 10.37 18.61 2.00
C CYS A 440 10.15 19.09 0.57
N THR A 441 9.23 18.43 -0.12
CA THR A 441 8.92 18.65 -1.53
C THR A 441 7.40 18.69 -1.71
N VAL A 442 6.91 19.70 -2.43
CA VAL A 442 5.50 19.81 -2.83
C VAL A 442 5.41 19.52 -4.33
N THR A 443 4.48 18.65 -4.73
CA THR A 443 4.25 18.28 -6.13
C THR A 443 2.83 18.63 -6.54
N MET A 444 2.70 19.41 -7.61
CA MET A 444 1.42 19.68 -8.28
C MET A 444 1.31 18.76 -9.52
N PRO A 445 0.45 17.73 -9.48
CA PRO A 445 0.24 16.87 -10.64
C PRO A 445 -0.74 17.50 -11.65
N PHE A 446 -0.44 17.31 -12.93
CA PHE A 446 -1.27 17.67 -14.09
C PHE A 446 -1.40 16.47 -15.05
N PRO A 447 -2.05 15.37 -14.65
CA PRO A 447 -1.95 14.08 -15.38
C PRO A 447 -2.47 14.12 -16.82
N ARG A 448 -3.41 15.03 -17.11
CA ARG A 448 -4.07 15.15 -18.42
C ARG A 448 -3.61 16.37 -19.22
N ARG A 449 -2.64 17.15 -18.72
CA ARG A 449 -2.18 18.36 -19.39
C ARG A 449 -0.67 18.42 -19.41
N ARG A 450 -0.14 18.69 -20.59
CA ARG A 450 1.29 18.89 -20.77
C ARG A 450 1.67 20.32 -20.43
N ILE A 451 2.64 20.48 -19.54
CA ILE A 451 3.20 21.79 -19.19
C ILE A 451 4.09 22.28 -20.33
N VAL A 452 3.88 23.52 -20.75
CA VAL A 452 4.72 24.22 -21.75
C VAL A 452 5.70 25.15 -21.05
N SER A 453 5.22 25.89 -20.05
CA SER A 453 6.08 26.81 -19.29
C SER A 453 5.53 27.03 -17.89
N LEU A 454 6.42 27.33 -16.96
CA LEU A 454 6.12 27.75 -15.60
C LEU A 454 6.74 29.13 -15.36
N ASP A 455 5.95 30.03 -14.81
CA ASP A 455 6.38 31.35 -14.34
C ASP A 455 6.07 31.49 -12.85
N GLY A 456 6.89 32.23 -12.11
CA GLY A 456 6.81 32.34 -10.66
C GLY A 456 8.12 31.99 -9.97
N THR A 457 8.35 32.59 -8.81
CA THR A 457 9.57 32.38 -8.01
C THR A 457 9.18 32.05 -6.58
N PRO A 458 9.57 30.88 -6.04
CA PRO A 458 9.29 30.56 -4.64
C PRO A 458 10.15 31.43 -3.71
N SER A 459 9.68 31.68 -2.49
CA SER A 459 10.46 32.39 -1.49
C SER A 459 11.69 31.61 -1.01
N VAL A 460 11.60 30.27 -1.00
CA VAL A 460 12.64 29.34 -0.57
C VAL A 460 12.62 28.09 -1.45
N GLY A 461 13.78 27.49 -1.67
CA GLY A 461 13.90 26.21 -2.35
C GLY A 461 14.10 26.32 -3.86
N THR A 462 13.92 25.21 -4.57
CA THR A 462 14.12 25.12 -6.02
C THR A 462 12.91 24.47 -6.67
N VAL A 463 12.65 24.79 -7.94
CA VAL A 463 11.51 24.29 -8.69
C VAL A 463 12.00 23.55 -9.93
N SER A 464 11.43 22.38 -10.17
CA SER A 464 11.60 21.61 -11.39
C SER A 464 10.23 21.32 -12.01
N THR A 465 10.19 21.16 -13.32
CA THR A 465 8.98 20.77 -14.05
C THR A 465 9.23 19.47 -14.79
N SER A 466 8.23 18.59 -14.78
CA SER A 466 8.12 17.46 -15.69
C SER A 466 7.07 17.78 -16.75
N GLU A 467 6.81 16.83 -17.66
CA GLU A 467 5.74 16.97 -18.65
C GLU A 467 4.36 17.20 -18.01
N HIS A 468 4.13 16.59 -16.84
CA HIS A 468 2.82 16.51 -16.20
C HIS A 468 2.85 16.86 -14.71
N SER A 469 3.90 17.53 -14.22
CA SER A 469 3.95 17.97 -12.82
C SER A 469 4.90 19.14 -12.60
N VAL A 470 4.58 19.96 -11.60
CA VAL A 470 5.51 20.94 -11.02
C VAL A 470 5.98 20.39 -9.68
N GLU A 471 7.28 20.38 -9.45
CA GLU A 471 7.91 19.91 -8.22
C GLU A 471 8.65 21.08 -7.56
N TRP A 472 8.28 21.39 -6.33
CA TRP A 472 8.91 22.43 -5.51
C TRP A 472 9.62 21.82 -4.31
N LYS A 473 10.96 21.83 -4.34
CA LYS A 473 11.84 21.32 -3.27
C LYS A 473 12.15 22.45 -2.29
N ILE A 474 11.39 22.52 -1.20
CA ILE A 474 11.51 23.55 -0.15
C ILE A 474 12.76 23.31 0.69
N VAL A 475 12.93 22.08 1.19
CA VAL A 475 14.09 21.66 1.99
C VAL A 475 14.82 20.57 1.23
N THR A 476 16.12 20.75 1.02
CA THR A 476 16.99 19.82 0.29
C THR A 476 17.90 19.06 1.25
N SER A 477 18.18 17.79 0.92
CA SER A 477 19.04 16.92 1.72
C SER A 477 20.39 17.58 2.01
N GLY A 478 20.73 17.73 3.29
CA GLY A 478 21.98 18.36 3.76
C GLY A 478 21.83 19.73 4.42
N ARG A 479 20.68 20.41 4.27
CA ARG A 479 20.32 21.64 5.02
C ARG A 479 18.98 21.46 5.73
N GLY A 480 18.93 20.50 6.66
CA GLY A 480 17.70 20.20 7.40
C GLY A 480 17.24 21.34 8.31
N LEU A 481 15.93 21.35 8.61
CA LEU A 481 15.34 22.29 9.55
C LEU A 481 15.23 21.64 10.93
N THR A 482 16.07 22.08 11.88
CA THR A 482 16.04 21.61 13.27
C THR A 482 15.57 22.73 14.20
N GLY A 483 14.49 22.48 14.95
CA GLY A 483 14.00 23.38 16.00
C GLY A 483 13.63 24.79 15.54
N LYS A 484 13.36 24.98 14.24
CA LYS A 484 12.93 26.25 13.64
C LYS A 484 11.73 26.00 12.74
N SER A 485 10.73 26.86 12.84
CA SER A 485 9.66 26.96 11.85
C SER A 485 10.00 27.99 10.78
N ILE A 486 9.53 27.76 9.55
CA ILE A 486 9.66 28.72 8.45
C ILE A 486 8.32 28.89 7.75
N GLU A 487 8.05 30.11 7.27
CA GLU A 487 6.93 30.40 6.39
C GLU A 487 7.47 30.56 4.96
N VAL A 488 6.85 29.88 4.01
CA VAL A 488 7.27 29.87 2.61
C VAL A 488 6.08 30.11 1.69
N THR A 489 6.33 30.81 0.58
CA THR A 489 5.32 31.14 -0.41
C THR A 489 5.79 30.80 -1.80
N PHE A 490 4.87 30.40 -2.65
CA PHE A 490 5.15 30.18 -4.07
C PHE A 490 3.97 30.61 -4.93
N PRO A 491 3.93 31.89 -5.36
CA PRO A 491 3.03 32.37 -6.38
C PRO A 491 3.57 32.07 -7.78
N GLY A 492 2.68 31.75 -8.72
CA GLY A 492 3.10 31.55 -10.10
C GLY A 492 1.95 31.33 -11.09
N THR A 493 2.33 31.14 -12.35
CA THR A 493 1.42 30.71 -13.41
C THR A 493 1.99 29.53 -14.18
N VAL A 494 1.15 28.58 -14.52
CA VAL A 494 1.47 27.42 -15.35
C VAL A 494 0.75 27.56 -16.68
N LYS A 495 1.48 27.38 -17.79
CA LYS A 495 0.94 27.37 -19.14
C LYS A 495 0.97 25.94 -19.68
N PHE A 496 -0.14 25.50 -20.24
CA PHE A 496 -0.31 24.18 -20.82
C PHE A 496 -0.22 24.22 -22.34
N ALA A 497 0.03 23.06 -22.94
CA ALA A 497 -0.09 22.89 -24.37
C ALA A 497 -1.57 22.97 -24.76
N ALA A 498 -1.85 23.68 -25.87
CA ALA A 498 -3.19 23.77 -26.42
C ALA A 498 -3.79 22.37 -26.61
N TRP A 499 -5.06 22.24 -26.23
CA TRP A 499 -5.79 20.99 -26.34
C TRP A 499 -5.93 20.59 -27.81
N LYS A 500 -5.13 19.62 -28.27
CA LYS A 500 -5.42 18.93 -29.52
C LYS A 500 -6.39 17.82 -29.17
N ASN A 501 -7.65 17.96 -29.60
CA ASN A 501 -8.56 16.82 -29.66
C ASN A 501 -7.80 15.67 -30.33
N GLN A 502 -7.45 14.63 -29.56
CA GLN A 502 -7.01 13.38 -30.10
C GLN A 502 -8.19 12.84 -30.90
N ARG A 503 -8.25 13.17 -32.20
CA ARG A 503 -8.80 12.22 -33.15
C ARG A 503 -7.95 10.99 -32.98
N LEU A 504 -8.49 9.99 -32.27
CA LEU A 504 -8.02 8.62 -32.36
C LEU A 504 -7.86 8.34 -33.84
N SER A 505 -6.62 8.21 -34.30
CA SER A 505 -6.34 7.64 -35.60
C SER A 505 -6.77 6.18 -35.49
N SER A 506 -8.03 5.92 -35.84
CA SER A 506 -8.50 4.59 -36.15
C SER A 506 -7.83 4.19 -37.46
N SER A 507 -6.60 3.67 -37.37
CA SER A 507 -6.06 2.80 -38.40
C SER A 507 -6.84 1.48 -38.36
N MET A 508 -8.11 1.53 -38.78
CA MET A 508 -8.81 0.39 -39.34
C MET A 508 -8.53 0.44 -40.83
N SER A 509 -7.65 -0.48 -41.24
CA SER A 509 -7.56 -0.95 -42.61
C SER A 509 -8.96 -1.23 -43.16
N SER A 510 -9.41 -0.46 -44.14
CA SER A 510 -10.41 -0.96 -45.07
C SER A 510 -10.07 -0.48 -46.47
N PHE A 511 -10.22 -1.43 -47.38
CA PHE A 511 -9.88 -1.40 -48.78
C PHE A 511 -10.56 -0.23 -49.50
N GLY A 512 -9.85 0.35 -50.46
CA GLY A 512 -10.38 1.39 -51.33
C GLY A 512 -11.51 0.90 -52.22
N ILE A 513 -12.35 1.85 -52.62
CA ILE A 513 -13.01 1.96 -53.92
C ILE A 513 -13.28 3.46 -54.11
N ASP A 514 -12.90 3.96 -55.28
CA ASP A 514 -13.03 5.33 -55.77
C ASP A 514 -14.49 5.78 -55.94
N GLY A 515 -14.70 7.10 -55.89
CA GLY A 515 -15.93 7.76 -56.31
C GLY A 515 -15.90 9.26 -56.00
N ASP A 516 -15.34 10.04 -56.93
CA ASP A 516 -15.51 11.49 -57.07
C ASP A 516 -16.99 11.91 -56.99
N GLU A 517 -17.27 13.10 -56.44
CA GLU A 517 -18.04 14.15 -57.12
C GLU A 517 -18.16 15.43 -56.24
N ASP A 518 -17.72 16.55 -56.82
CA ASP A 518 -17.88 17.94 -56.36
C ASP A 518 -19.33 18.43 -56.45
N SER A 519 -19.75 19.34 -55.56
CA SER A 519 -20.59 20.50 -55.93
C SER A 519 -20.79 21.48 -54.77
N ASP A 520 -20.39 22.74 -55.00
CA ASP A 520 -20.86 23.94 -54.31
C ASP A 520 -22.36 24.17 -54.59
N ASN A 521 -23.08 24.84 -53.66
CA ASN A 521 -24.17 25.76 -54.01
C ASN A 521 -24.54 26.69 -52.83
N GLU A 522 -24.72 27.96 -53.17
CA GLU A 522 -25.09 29.07 -52.30
C GLU A 522 -26.57 29.06 -51.84
N ALA A 523 -26.83 29.89 -50.83
CA ALA A 523 -28.06 30.02 -50.06
C ALA A 523 -29.21 30.77 -50.75
N GLU A 524 -30.47 30.43 -50.42
CA GLU A 524 -31.57 31.39 -50.31
C GLU A 524 -32.60 30.98 -49.24
N ASN A 525 -33.10 31.99 -48.51
CA ASN A 525 -34.08 31.94 -47.43
C ASN A 525 -35.54 31.89 -47.95
N ALA A 526 -36.43 31.15 -47.27
CA ALA A 526 -37.72 31.67 -46.75
C ALA A 526 -38.55 30.60 -46.01
N SER A 527 -38.69 30.81 -44.69
CA SER A 527 -39.81 30.52 -43.78
C SER A 527 -40.83 29.42 -44.12
N ASN A 528 -40.95 28.41 -43.24
CA ASN A 528 -42.13 28.24 -42.36
C ASN A 528 -41.92 27.14 -41.30
N MET A 529 -42.32 27.47 -40.06
CA MET A 529 -42.21 26.70 -38.82
C MET A 529 -42.67 25.23 -38.92
N VAL A 530 -41.80 24.25 -38.62
CA VAL A 530 -42.21 22.95 -38.05
C VAL A 530 -41.07 22.32 -37.20
N ASN A 531 -41.31 22.30 -35.88
CA ASN A 531 -40.86 21.39 -34.81
C ASN A 531 -39.34 21.16 -34.55
N GLU A 532 -38.77 21.96 -33.64
CA GLU A 532 -37.40 21.78 -33.11
C GLU A 532 -37.16 20.41 -32.45
N GLU A 533 -38.20 19.76 -31.93
CA GLU A 533 -38.08 18.49 -31.19
C GLU A 533 -37.67 17.31 -32.10
N HIS A 534 -38.06 17.33 -33.38
CA HIS A 534 -37.75 16.25 -34.34
C HIS A 534 -36.36 16.39 -35.00
N LEU A 535 -35.78 17.61 -34.99
CA LEU A 535 -34.40 17.86 -35.44
C LEU A 535 -33.40 17.48 -34.35
N MET A 536 -33.71 17.74 -33.07
CA MET A 536 -32.89 17.30 -31.93
C MET A 536 -32.83 15.77 -31.79
N GLU A 537 -33.91 15.06 -32.11
CA GLU A 537 -33.98 13.60 -32.04
C GLU A 537 -33.19 12.90 -33.17
N LYS A 538 -33.12 13.51 -34.36
CA LYS A 538 -32.27 13.04 -35.47
C LYS A 538 -30.80 13.43 -35.30
N MET A 539 -30.50 14.58 -34.70
CA MET A 539 -29.12 15.01 -34.42
C MET A 539 -28.46 14.25 -33.26
N ASN A 540 -29.25 13.62 -32.37
CA ASN A 540 -28.72 12.81 -31.26
C ASN A 540 -28.43 11.34 -31.60
N LYS A 541 -28.82 10.85 -32.79
CA LYS A 541 -28.64 9.43 -33.16
C LYS A 541 -27.31 9.11 -33.87
N ASP A 542 -26.66 10.10 -34.48
CA ASP A 542 -25.41 9.91 -35.25
C ASP A 542 -24.23 10.76 -34.75
N LEU A 543 -24.32 11.32 -33.55
CA LEU A 543 -23.15 11.88 -32.88
C LEU A 543 -22.54 10.81 -31.99
N PRO A 544 -21.26 10.41 -32.18
CA PRO A 544 -20.56 9.66 -31.16
C PRO A 544 -20.63 10.50 -29.87
N PRO A 545 -20.85 9.87 -28.70
CA PRO A 545 -20.91 10.59 -27.45
C PRO A 545 -19.64 11.44 -27.36
N VAL A 546 -19.82 12.76 -27.42
CA VAL A 546 -18.77 13.68 -27.02
C VAL A 546 -18.43 13.26 -25.60
N ASP A 547 -17.18 12.88 -25.38
CA ASP A 547 -16.67 12.63 -24.05
C ASP A 547 -16.80 13.96 -23.28
N LEU A 548 -17.92 14.13 -22.58
CA LEU A 548 -18.21 15.26 -21.71
C LEU A 548 -17.33 15.22 -20.45
N GLU A 549 -16.21 14.49 -20.45
CA GLU A 549 -15.04 14.81 -19.62
C GLU A 549 -14.26 15.98 -20.25
N GLU A 550 -14.96 17.11 -20.24
CA GLU A 550 -14.58 18.46 -20.66
C GLU A 550 -13.27 18.98 -20.00
N PRO A 551 -12.77 20.15 -20.46
CA PRO A 551 -11.84 21.05 -19.74
C PRO A 551 -12.24 21.38 -18.28
N PHE A 552 -13.41 20.90 -17.83
CA PHE A 552 -13.97 21.01 -16.49
C PHE A 552 -13.66 19.83 -15.54
N CYS A 553 -12.72 18.93 -15.86
CA CYS A 553 -12.15 17.99 -14.87
C CYS A 553 -11.25 18.70 -13.84
N TRP A 554 -11.74 19.76 -13.19
CA TRP A 554 -11.09 20.48 -12.10
C TRP A 554 -10.70 19.50 -10.98
N GLN A 555 -11.51 18.44 -10.80
CA GLN A 555 -11.26 17.34 -9.87
C GLN A 555 -9.88 16.68 -10.04
N ALA A 556 -9.31 16.65 -11.26
CA ALA A 556 -7.98 16.08 -11.51
C ALA A 556 -6.81 17.00 -11.07
N TYR A 557 -7.06 18.30 -10.88
CA TYR A 557 -6.05 19.33 -10.53
C TYR A 557 -6.29 19.94 -9.14
N ASN A 558 -7.26 19.41 -8.40
CA ASN A 558 -7.72 19.97 -7.13
C ASN A 558 -6.81 19.65 -5.95
N TYR A 559 -5.57 19.20 -6.16
CA TYR A 559 -4.69 18.91 -5.05
C TYR A 559 -3.21 19.04 -5.38
N ALA A 560 -2.40 19.23 -4.35
CA ALA A 560 -0.96 19.06 -4.35
C ALA A 560 -0.58 17.92 -3.38
N LYS A 561 0.49 17.19 -3.68
CA LYS A 561 1.05 16.16 -2.81
C LYS A 561 2.28 16.68 -2.10
N VAL A 562 2.48 16.27 -0.87
CA VAL A 562 3.64 16.66 -0.07
C VAL A 562 4.46 15.42 0.24
N SER A 563 5.76 15.50 0.03
CA SER A 563 6.73 14.49 0.43
C SER A 563 7.75 15.07 1.40
N PHE A 564 7.94 14.46 2.57
CA PHE A 564 8.96 14.89 3.53
C PHE A 564 9.54 13.72 4.32
N LYS A 565 10.68 13.99 4.95
CA LYS A 565 11.27 13.13 5.98
C LYS A 565 11.72 13.97 7.17
N VAL A 566 11.29 13.57 8.37
CA VAL A 566 11.71 14.14 9.66
C VAL A 566 12.40 13.03 10.46
N VAL A 567 13.50 13.34 11.11
CA VAL A 567 14.28 12.40 11.93
C VAL A 567 14.46 12.93 13.35
N GLY A 568 14.84 12.05 14.27
CA GLY A 568 15.32 12.39 15.61
C GLY A 568 14.38 12.00 16.75
N ALA A 569 13.07 11.95 16.51
CA ALA A 569 12.08 11.46 17.47
C ALA A 569 10.78 11.03 16.77
N SER A 570 9.91 10.34 17.51
CA SER A 570 8.52 10.06 17.13
C SER A 570 7.64 11.30 17.29
N VAL A 571 6.66 11.47 16.40
CA VAL A 571 5.60 12.50 16.48
C VAL A 571 4.38 12.04 17.26
N SER A 572 4.15 10.72 17.40
CA SER A 572 3.11 10.19 18.30
C SER A 572 3.55 10.24 19.77
N GLY A 573 4.86 10.35 20.02
CA GLY A 573 5.43 10.33 21.36
C GLY A 573 5.78 8.93 21.87
N ILE A 574 5.59 7.89 21.05
CA ILE A 574 6.10 6.54 21.35
C ILE A 574 7.62 6.56 21.42
N ALA A 575 8.16 5.91 22.45
CA ALA A 575 9.59 5.83 22.68
C ALA A 575 9.98 4.47 23.26
N VAL A 576 11.20 4.03 22.93
CA VAL A 576 11.87 2.89 23.55
C VAL A 576 13.09 3.43 24.27
N ASP A 577 13.21 3.19 25.58
CA ASP A 577 14.40 3.57 26.34
C ASP A 577 15.49 2.48 26.21
N PRO A 578 16.62 2.75 25.54
CA PRO A 578 17.67 1.76 25.36
C PRO A 578 18.28 1.20 26.64
N LYS A 579 18.25 1.97 27.73
CA LYS A 579 18.83 1.55 29.01
C LYS A 579 17.95 0.57 29.77
N SER A 580 16.68 0.50 29.39
CA SER A 580 15.67 -0.33 30.03
C SER A 580 15.47 -1.69 29.35
N VAL A 581 16.19 -1.93 28.24
CA VAL A 581 16.10 -3.19 27.51
C VAL A 581 16.88 -4.28 28.24
N GLY A 582 16.18 -5.34 28.63
CA GLY A 582 16.73 -6.57 29.20
C GLY A 582 16.90 -7.65 28.14
N ILE A 583 17.94 -8.47 28.30
CA ILE A 583 18.16 -9.69 27.51
C ILE A 583 18.31 -10.84 28.49
N TYR A 584 17.57 -11.93 28.27
CA TYR A 584 17.64 -13.14 29.07
C TYR A 584 17.90 -14.37 28.20
N PRO A 585 18.92 -15.20 28.48
CA PRO A 585 19.96 -15.01 29.50
C PRO A 585 20.78 -13.73 29.29
N ALA A 586 21.39 -13.21 30.36
CA ALA A 586 22.11 -11.95 30.32
C ALA A 586 23.30 -12.00 29.34
N VAL A 587 23.27 -11.16 28.32
CA VAL A 587 24.32 -11.03 27.30
C VAL A 587 24.63 -9.56 27.06
N LYS A 588 25.91 -9.24 26.83
CA LYS A 588 26.34 -7.89 26.45
C LYS A 588 26.17 -7.68 24.95
N ALA A 589 25.02 -7.13 24.56
CA ALA A 589 24.75 -6.71 23.18
C ALA A 589 24.55 -5.19 23.14
N PRO A 590 25.35 -4.42 22.36
CA PRO A 590 25.10 -3.00 22.14
C PRO A 590 23.72 -2.78 21.54
N MET A 591 23.03 -1.73 22.02
CA MET A 591 21.74 -1.34 21.51
C MET A 591 21.80 0.03 20.81
N GLU A 592 21.22 0.12 19.62
CA GLU A 592 21.00 1.37 18.91
C GLU A 592 19.51 1.63 18.76
N PHE A 593 19.12 2.90 18.83
CA PHE A 593 17.76 3.36 18.64
C PHE A 593 17.74 4.50 17.63
N SER A 594 16.73 4.49 16.76
CA SER A 594 16.50 5.51 15.75
C SER A 594 15.01 5.77 15.58
N ALA A 595 14.66 6.97 15.14
CA ALA A 595 13.29 7.34 14.82
C ALA A 595 13.26 8.19 13.56
N GLN A 596 12.36 7.84 12.65
CA GLN A 596 12.09 8.58 11.42
C GLN A 596 10.59 8.65 11.14
N VAL A 597 10.21 9.77 10.54
CA VAL A 597 8.84 10.12 10.21
C VAL A 597 8.82 10.51 8.74
N THR A 598 7.96 9.88 7.96
CA THR A 598 7.80 10.12 6.53
C THR A 598 6.39 10.57 6.21
N SER A 599 6.21 11.23 5.08
CA SER A 599 4.89 11.52 4.52
C SER A 599 4.28 10.27 3.88
N GLY A 600 3.02 9.97 4.19
CA GLY A 600 2.20 9.02 3.45
C GLY A 600 1.35 9.72 2.39
N ASP A 601 0.05 9.45 2.38
CA ASP A 601 -0.93 10.24 1.62
C ASP A 601 -1.10 11.61 2.28
N TYR A 602 -0.22 12.53 1.92
CA TYR A 602 -0.22 13.90 2.41
C TYR A 602 -0.67 14.84 1.30
N ILE A 603 -1.93 15.25 1.37
CA ILE A 603 -2.64 15.93 0.30
C ILE A 603 -3.08 17.31 0.78
N MET A 604 -2.77 18.33 -0.01
CA MET A 604 -3.32 19.67 0.12
C MET A 604 -4.37 19.88 -0.96
N TRP A 605 -5.63 20.02 -0.58
CA TRP A 605 -6.71 20.30 -1.50
C TRP A 605 -6.69 21.77 -1.92
N ASN A 606 -7.08 22.01 -3.17
CA ASN A 606 -7.24 23.34 -3.72
C ASN A 606 -8.40 24.03 -3.00
N THR A 607 -8.13 25.10 -2.26
CA THR A 607 -9.15 25.86 -1.52
C THR A 607 -10.21 26.49 -2.44
N LEU A 608 -9.91 26.65 -3.74
CA LEU A 608 -10.86 27.14 -4.75
C LEU A 608 -11.62 26.00 -5.48
N GLY A 609 -11.23 24.74 -5.27
CA GLY A 609 -11.79 23.59 -5.96
C GLY A 609 -13.16 23.14 -5.44
N LYS A 610 -13.81 22.20 -6.14
CA LYS A 610 -14.94 21.45 -5.56
C LYS A 610 -14.38 20.33 -4.66
N CYS A 611 -14.84 20.26 -3.41
CA CYS A 611 -14.42 19.22 -2.48
C CYS A 611 -15.09 17.87 -2.80
N PRO A 612 -14.45 16.73 -2.48
CA PRO A 612 -15.14 15.46 -2.42
C PRO A 612 -16.25 15.58 -1.36
N ASN A 613 -17.52 15.37 -1.74
CA ASN A 613 -18.63 15.41 -0.80
C ASN A 613 -18.43 14.32 0.26
N VAL A 614 -18.23 14.71 1.53
CA VAL A 614 -18.50 13.84 2.66
C VAL A 614 -20.00 13.94 2.90
N ALA A 615 -20.74 12.85 2.71
CA ALA A 615 -22.15 12.81 3.02
C ALA A 615 -22.35 13.11 4.52
N THR A 616 -22.84 14.30 4.85
CA THR A 616 -23.20 14.65 6.22
C THR A 616 -24.58 14.09 6.54
N ILE A 617 -24.69 13.45 7.71
CA ILE A 617 -25.96 13.01 8.27
C ILE A 617 -26.78 14.26 8.56
N LYS A 618 -27.92 14.43 7.88
CA LYS A 618 -28.94 15.35 8.36
C LYS A 618 -29.47 14.79 9.69
N SER A 619 -29.22 15.54 10.76
CA SER A 619 -29.74 15.28 12.11
C SER A 619 -31.26 15.19 12.13
#